data_AF-A0A933TAV8-F1
#
_entry.id   AF-A0A933TAV8-F1
#
_cell.length_a   1.000
_cell.length_b   1.000
_cell.length_c   1.000
_cell.angle_alpha   90.00
_cell.angle_beta   90.00
_cell.angle_gamma   90.00
#
_symmetry.space_group_name_H-M   'P 1'
#
loop_
_entity.id
_entity.type
_entity.pdbx_description
1 polymer ?
#
loop_
_entity_poly.entity_id
_entity_poly.type
_entity_poly.pdbx_seq_one_letter_code
_entity_poly.pdbx_strand_id
1 'polypeptide(L)'
;MVPRLLIAAAAGCAFAEVYGYWLHILLHSNRIEFLSRDHMLHHLVIYGPRQPLVRPGPYLSSTKGRLGLGAIGLEWLVPVVLAILACLALLRACGAAWPTAAAFVGASLAWSSVFFNYVHDATHIKGIWLEQAPLLRSWFATTRRLHILHHTVLDDEGHMAANFGISFALCDRLFGTFLAAARPFNESGLRAALRRYSYIF
;
A
#
# COMPACT_ATOMS: atom_id res chain seq x y z
N MET A 1 -7.88 21.54 24.62
CA MET A 1 -7.63 20.09 24.55
C MET A 1 -8.06 19.51 23.20
N VAL A 2 -9.32 19.69 22.78
CA VAL A 2 -9.86 19.17 21.51
C VAL A 2 -9.02 19.54 20.27
N PRO A 3 -8.56 20.79 20.06
CA PRO A 3 -7.78 21.13 18.88
C PRO A 3 -6.48 20.32 18.75
N ARG A 4 -5.82 20.02 19.88
CA ARG A 4 -4.58 19.23 19.90
C ARG A 4 -4.82 17.78 19.49
N LEU A 5 -5.96 17.21 19.88
CA LEU A 5 -6.33 15.84 19.52
C LEU A 5 -6.67 15.75 18.02
N LEU A 6 -7.39 16.72 17.48
CA LEU A 6 -7.71 16.78 16.05
C LEU A 6 -6.45 16.96 15.18
N ILE A 7 -5.54 17.84 15.59
CA ILE A 7 -4.25 18.02 14.91
C ILE A 7 -3.43 16.72 14.97
N ALA A 8 -3.35 16.07 16.12
CA ALA A 8 -2.65 14.80 16.26
C ALA A 8 -3.25 13.70 15.38
N ALA A 9 -4.58 13.61 15.32
CA ALA A 9 -5.27 12.66 14.45
C ALA A 9 -4.98 12.94 12.96
N ALA A 10 -5.10 14.19 12.52
CA ALA A 10 -4.79 14.59 11.14
C ALA A 10 -3.32 14.31 10.79
N ALA A 11 -2.39 14.60 11.71
CA ALA A 11 -0.97 14.27 11.55
C ALA A 11 -0.75 12.75 11.46
N GLY A 12 -1.52 11.96 12.20
CA GLY A 12 -1.49 10.49 12.11
C GLY A 12 -1.93 9.97 10.74
N CYS A 13 -3.01 10.52 10.18
CA CYS A 13 -3.45 10.18 8.82
C CYS A 13 -2.39 10.57 7.77
N ALA A 14 -1.83 11.77 7.87
CA ALA A 14 -0.77 12.23 6.97
C ALA A 14 0.50 11.38 7.10
N PHE A 15 0.87 11.01 8.33
CA PHE A 15 1.97 10.09 8.60
C PHE A 15 1.72 8.73 7.94
N ALA A 16 0.52 8.17 8.07
CA ALA A 16 0.18 6.88 7.45
C ALA A 16 0.32 6.90 5.92
N GLU A 17 -0.10 7.98 5.24
CA GLU A 17 0.11 8.15 3.79
C GLU A 17 1.59 8.16 3.42
N VAL A 18 2.39 8.96 4.10
CA VAL A 18 3.82 9.12 3.79
C VAL A 18 4.60 7.85 4.14
N TYR A 19 4.38 7.30 5.33
CA TYR A 19 5.04 6.08 5.78
C TYR A 19 4.63 4.88 4.92
N GLY A 20 3.33 4.73 4.64
CA GLY A 20 2.82 3.65 3.81
C GLY A 20 3.36 3.72 2.37
N TYR A 21 3.54 4.93 1.81
CA TYR A 21 4.20 5.12 0.51
C TYR A 21 5.64 4.57 0.50
N TRP A 22 6.45 4.94 1.49
CA TRP A 22 7.84 4.46 1.57
C TRP A 22 7.94 2.99 1.93
N LEU A 23 7.05 2.49 2.77
CA LEU A 23 6.94 1.07 3.06
C LEU A 23 6.62 0.32 1.76
N HIS A 24 5.67 0.80 0.95
CA HIS A 24 5.33 0.18 -0.31
C HIS A 24 6.52 0.11 -1.29
N ILE A 25 7.33 1.17 -1.36
CA ILE A 25 8.60 1.16 -2.10
C ILE A 25 9.57 0.11 -1.55
N LEU A 26 9.71 0.03 -0.22
CA LEU A 26 10.56 -0.98 0.42
C LEU A 26 10.12 -2.40 0.04
N LEU A 27 8.82 -2.67 0.02
CA LEU A 27 8.25 -3.96 -0.38
C LEU A 27 8.55 -4.31 -1.85
N HIS A 28 8.66 -3.31 -2.74
CA HIS A 28 9.07 -3.49 -4.14
C HIS A 28 10.59 -3.52 -4.36
N SER A 29 11.39 -3.22 -3.34
CA SER A 29 12.84 -3.01 -3.52
C SER A 29 13.67 -4.28 -3.59
N ASN A 30 13.11 -5.42 -3.15
CA ASN A 30 13.84 -6.68 -2.94
C ASN A 30 15.08 -6.58 -2.02
N ARG A 31 15.22 -5.50 -1.22
CA ARG A 31 16.39 -5.35 -0.34
C ARG A 31 16.39 -6.36 0.80
N ILE A 32 15.20 -6.78 1.23
CA ILE A 32 14.98 -7.82 2.23
C ILE A 32 13.87 -8.72 1.68
N GLU A 33 14.25 -9.88 1.13
CA GLU A 33 13.33 -10.80 0.45
C GLU A 33 12.10 -11.14 1.30
N PHE A 34 12.29 -11.34 2.60
CA PHE A 34 11.22 -11.59 3.56
C PHE A 34 10.13 -10.51 3.53
N LEU A 35 10.51 -9.23 3.46
CA LEU A 35 9.57 -8.10 3.38
C LEU A 35 8.86 -8.07 2.02
N SER A 36 9.57 -8.39 0.95
CA SER A 36 9.03 -8.32 -0.40
C SER A 36 8.15 -9.52 -0.79
N ARG A 37 8.29 -10.67 -0.14
CA ARG A 37 7.73 -11.95 -0.62
C ARG A 37 6.24 -11.91 -0.92
N ASP A 38 5.41 -11.57 0.05
CA ASP A 38 3.95 -11.67 -0.07
C ASP A 38 3.39 -10.55 -0.94
N HIS A 39 4.07 -9.41 -0.91
CA HIS A 39 3.79 -8.28 -1.78
C HIS A 39 4.09 -8.60 -3.25
N MET A 40 5.22 -9.23 -3.53
CA MET A 40 5.58 -9.63 -4.89
C MET A 40 4.77 -10.84 -5.37
N LEU A 41 4.34 -11.74 -4.48
CA LEU A 41 3.37 -12.78 -4.80
C LEU A 41 2.03 -12.17 -5.26
N HIS A 42 1.56 -11.13 -4.56
CA HIS A 42 0.41 -10.35 -4.95
C HIS A 42 0.59 -9.74 -6.36
N HIS A 43 1.74 -9.11 -6.61
CA HIS A 43 2.03 -8.40 -7.86
C HIS A 43 2.40 -9.26 -9.08
N LEU A 44 2.96 -10.46 -8.89
CA LEU A 44 3.45 -11.28 -10.00
C LEU A 44 2.61 -12.52 -10.25
N VAL A 45 1.87 -13.00 -9.24
CA VAL A 45 1.16 -14.28 -9.31
C VAL A 45 -0.34 -14.10 -9.21
N ILE A 46 -0.83 -13.49 -8.13
CA ILE A 46 -2.28 -13.40 -7.87
C ILE A 46 -2.94 -12.36 -8.77
N TYR A 47 -2.37 -11.16 -8.76
CA TYR A 47 -2.74 -10.02 -9.58
C TYR A 47 -1.56 -9.64 -10.48
N GLY A 48 -0.98 -10.64 -11.14
CA GLY A 48 0.12 -10.48 -12.09
C GLY A 48 -0.22 -9.63 -13.32
N PRO A 49 0.77 -9.11 -14.07
CA PRO A 49 0.55 -8.32 -15.28
C PRO A 49 -0.24 -9.03 -16.40
N ARG A 50 -0.30 -10.36 -16.36
CA ARG A 50 -1.08 -11.20 -17.29
C ARG A 50 -2.38 -11.74 -16.70
N GLN A 51 -2.69 -11.40 -15.45
CA GLN A 51 -3.86 -11.90 -14.74
C GLN A 51 -5.00 -10.88 -14.78
N PRO A 52 -6.26 -11.32 -14.59
CA PRO A 52 -7.36 -10.40 -14.34
C PRO A 52 -7.13 -9.63 -13.02
N LEU A 53 -6.74 -8.35 -13.12
CA LEU A 53 -6.45 -7.50 -11.96
C LEU A 53 -7.70 -7.11 -11.16
N VAL A 54 -8.85 -7.05 -11.83
CA VAL A 54 -10.16 -6.77 -11.24
C VAL A 54 -11.08 -7.93 -11.55
N ARG A 55 -11.64 -8.57 -10.52
CA ARG A 55 -12.46 -9.77 -10.67
C ARG A 55 -13.70 -9.75 -9.78
N PRO A 56 -14.79 -10.42 -10.17
CA PRO A 56 -15.93 -10.64 -9.27
C PRO A 56 -15.54 -11.61 -8.14
N GLY A 57 -16.21 -11.49 -6.99
CA GLY A 57 -16.00 -12.37 -5.84
C GLY A 57 -15.06 -11.79 -4.77
N PRO A 58 -14.62 -12.61 -3.80
CA PRO A 58 -13.79 -12.16 -2.69
C PRO A 58 -12.37 -11.80 -3.13
N TYR A 59 -11.72 -10.93 -2.36
CA TYR A 59 -10.29 -10.64 -2.50
C TYR A 59 -9.45 -11.90 -2.30
N LEU A 60 -8.41 -12.05 -3.12
CA LEU A 60 -7.45 -13.14 -3.01
C LEU A 60 -6.22 -12.64 -2.26
N SER A 61 -6.15 -12.99 -0.98
CA SER A 61 -5.02 -12.60 -0.12
C SER A 61 -3.77 -13.43 -0.41
N SER A 62 -2.62 -12.76 -0.50
CA SER A 62 -1.29 -13.38 -0.57
C SER A 62 -0.84 -14.03 0.74
N THR A 63 -1.52 -13.74 1.85
CA THR A 63 -1.24 -14.31 3.18
C THR A 63 -2.11 -15.52 3.51
N LYS A 64 -3.00 -15.93 2.60
CA LYS A 64 -3.92 -17.05 2.84
C LYS A 64 -3.16 -18.33 3.18
N GLY A 65 -3.45 -18.90 4.35
CA GLY A 65 -2.80 -20.12 4.85
C GLY A 65 -1.44 -19.89 5.54
N ARG A 66 -1.08 -18.65 5.84
CA ARG A 66 0.15 -18.26 6.56
C ARG A 66 -0.16 -17.48 7.84
N LEU A 67 0.82 -17.39 8.73
CA LEU A 67 0.71 -16.58 9.94
C LEU A 67 0.61 -15.10 9.58
N GLY A 68 -0.49 -14.46 10.00
CA GLY A 68 -0.76 -13.04 9.76
C GLY A 68 -1.93 -12.54 10.60
N LEU A 69 -2.14 -11.23 10.62
CA LEU A 69 -3.27 -10.57 11.26
C LEU A 69 -4.19 -10.01 10.19
N GLY A 70 -5.27 -10.73 9.87
CA GLY A 70 -6.13 -10.41 8.73
C GLY A 70 -5.39 -10.62 7.41
N ALA A 71 -5.34 -9.60 6.55
CA ALA A 71 -4.59 -9.64 5.28
C ALA A 71 -3.11 -9.24 5.43
N ILE A 72 -2.64 -8.96 6.66
CA ILE A 72 -1.30 -8.46 6.95
C ILE A 72 -0.39 -9.62 7.37
N GLY A 73 0.64 -9.93 6.59
CA GLY A 73 1.65 -10.94 6.94
C GLY A 73 2.61 -10.45 8.02
N LEU A 74 3.34 -11.37 8.65
CA LEU A 74 4.35 -11.03 9.68
C LEU A 74 5.40 -10.05 9.15
N GLU A 75 5.72 -10.15 7.87
CA GLU A 75 6.67 -9.29 7.19
C GLU A 75 6.23 -7.81 7.14
N TRP A 76 4.94 -7.53 7.31
CA TRP A 76 4.39 -6.18 7.40
C TRP A 76 4.24 -5.73 8.86
N LEU A 77 3.96 -6.67 9.77
CA LEU A 77 3.76 -6.34 11.20
C LEU A 77 5.03 -5.81 11.85
N VAL A 78 6.19 -6.39 11.54
CA VAL A 78 7.48 -5.95 12.11
C VAL A 78 7.78 -4.47 11.82
N PRO A 79 7.82 -4.00 10.55
CA PRO A 79 8.10 -2.60 10.28
C PRO A 79 7.04 -1.66 10.87
N VAL A 80 5.76 -2.07 10.88
CA VAL A 80 4.68 -1.27 11.49
C VAL A 80 4.88 -1.12 13.00
N VAL A 81 5.17 -2.20 13.73
CA VAL A 81 5.41 -2.15 15.18
C VAL A 81 6.61 -1.27 15.50
N LEU A 82 7.72 -1.43 14.76
CA LEU A 82 8.92 -0.60 14.95
C LEU A 82 8.62 0.89 14.69
N ALA A 83 7.86 1.22 13.65
CA ALA A 83 7.46 2.59 13.35
C ALA A 83 6.58 3.18 14.45
N ILE A 84 5.62 2.43 14.98
CA ILE A 84 4.77 2.86 16.10
C ILE A 84 5.60 3.12 17.35
N LEU A 85 6.51 2.22 17.71
CA LEU A 85 7.38 2.39 18.87
C LEU A 85 8.28 3.63 18.72
N ALA A 86 8.85 3.85 17.53
CA ALA A 86 9.65 5.03 17.23
C ALA A 86 8.82 6.32 17.32
N CYS A 87 7.61 6.34 16.77
CA CYS A 87 6.70 7.48 16.85
C CYS A 87 6.30 7.78 18.29
N LEU A 88 5.96 6.75 19.08
CA LEU A 88 5.66 6.90 20.50
C LEU A 88 6.85 7.46 21.26
N ALA A 89 8.05 6.90 21.06
CA ALA A 89 9.26 7.41 21.70
C ALA A 89 9.51 8.88 21.37
N LEU A 90 9.38 9.28 20.10
CA LEU A 90 9.55 10.67 19.66
C LEU A 90 8.49 11.60 20.27
N LEU A 91 7.21 11.20 20.23
CA LEU A 91 6.12 11.97 20.83
C LEU A 91 6.33 12.15 22.33
N ARG A 92 6.78 11.10 23.03
CA ARG A 92 7.10 11.15 24.46
C ARG A 92 8.31 12.04 24.74
N ALA A 93 9.36 11.97 23.93
CA ALA A 93 10.54 12.82 24.03
C ALA A 93 10.19 14.31 23.83
N CYS A 94 9.23 14.61 22.95
CA CYS A 94 8.69 15.95 22.74
C CYS A 94 7.66 16.40 23.79
N GLY A 95 7.45 15.61 24.86
CA GLY A 95 6.52 15.95 25.95
C GLY A 95 5.03 15.83 25.59
N ALA A 96 4.67 15.14 24.51
CA ALA A 96 3.27 14.98 24.12
C ALA A 96 2.49 14.15 25.16
N ALA A 97 1.35 14.67 25.62
CA ALA A 97 0.49 13.95 26.56
C ALA A 97 -0.05 12.63 25.96
N TRP A 98 -0.32 11.63 26.80
CA TRP A 98 -0.83 10.32 26.36
C TRP A 98 -2.06 10.39 25.45
N PRO A 99 -3.09 11.23 25.72
CA PRO A 99 -4.23 11.35 24.82
C PRO A 99 -3.84 11.83 23.41
N THR A 100 -2.83 12.69 23.30
CA THR A 100 -2.32 13.19 22.01
C THR A 100 -1.58 12.09 21.26
N ALA A 101 -0.72 11.33 21.94
CA ALA A 101 -0.04 10.19 21.34
C ALA A 101 -1.02 9.09 20.90
N ALA A 102 -2.02 8.80 21.75
CA ALA A 102 -3.08 7.85 21.44
C ALA A 102 -3.93 8.30 20.23
N ALA A 103 -4.28 9.58 20.13
CA ALA A 103 -4.99 10.13 18.98
C ALA A 103 -4.17 9.99 17.68
N PHE A 104 -2.87 10.31 17.72
CA PHE A 104 -1.97 10.15 16.58
C PHE A 104 -1.86 8.68 16.13
N VAL A 105 -1.53 7.77 17.05
CA VAL A 105 -1.36 6.34 16.74
C VAL A 105 -2.68 5.72 16.29
N GLY A 106 -3.76 6.01 17.00
CA GLY A 106 -5.10 5.53 16.67
C GLY A 106 -5.55 5.97 15.28
N ALA A 107 -5.37 7.25 14.95
CA ALA A 107 -5.69 7.75 13.62
C ALA A 107 -4.79 7.14 12.53
N SER A 108 -3.49 6.99 12.79
CA SER A 108 -2.54 6.36 11.85
C SER A 108 -2.95 4.92 11.53
N LEU A 109 -3.30 4.14 12.56
CA LEU A 109 -3.74 2.75 12.42
C LEU A 109 -5.10 2.64 11.72
N ALA A 110 -6.07 3.47 12.12
CA ALA A 110 -7.39 3.49 11.49
C ALA A 110 -7.29 3.86 10.01
N TRP A 111 -6.53 4.90 9.69
CA TRP A 111 -6.27 5.33 8.32
C TRP A 111 -5.59 4.24 7.51
N SER A 112 -4.54 3.61 8.08
CA SER A 112 -3.83 2.51 7.44
C SER A 112 -4.76 1.34 7.12
N SER A 113 -5.62 0.97 8.08
CA SER A 113 -6.59 -0.12 7.90
C SER A 113 -7.60 0.18 6.80
N VAL A 114 -8.12 1.42 6.75
CA VAL A 114 -9.07 1.82 5.70
C VAL A 114 -8.41 1.84 4.34
N PHE A 115 -7.25 2.47 4.20
CA PHE A 115 -6.71 2.74 2.87
C PHE A 115 -5.76 1.67 2.35
N PHE A 116 -4.79 1.24 3.17
CA PHE A 116 -3.78 0.28 2.75
C PHE A 116 -4.26 -1.17 2.82
N ASN A 117 -5.33 -1.46 3.56
CA ASN A 117 -6.01 -2.77 3.48
C ASN A 117 -7.31 -2.67 2.68
N TYR A 118 -8.32 -1.99 3.22
CA TYR A 118 -9.67 -2.08 2.64
C TYR A 118 -9.76 -1.47 1.23
N VAL A 119 -9.29 -0.24 1.03
CA VAL A 119 -9.32 0.42 -0.29
C VAL A 119 -8.38 -0.29 -1.27
N HIS A 120 -7.19 -0.69 -0.83
CA HIS A 120 -6.28 -1.51 -1.61
C HIS A 120 -6.97 -2.77 -2.16
N ASP A 121 -7.55 -3.60 -1.30
CA ASP A 121 -8.21 -4.84 -1.69
C ASP A 121 -9.42 -4.56 -2.61
N ALA A 122 -10.17 -3.51 -2.28
CA ALA A 122 -11.27 -3.01 -3.08
C ALA A 122 -10.86 -2.66 -4.52
N THR A 123 -9.63 -2.18 -4.78
CA THR A 123 -9.19 -1.90 -6.15
C THR A 123 -9.16 -3.16 -7.03
N HIS A 124 -9.10 -4.35 -6.44
CA HIS A 124 -9.06 -5.64 -7.13
C HIS A 124 -10.42 -6.34 -7.26
N ILE A 125 -11.47 -5.82 -6.63
CA ILE A 125 -12.80 -6.44 -6.58
C ILE A 125 -13.79 -5.66 -7.44
N LYS A 126 -14.52 -6.34 -8.32
CA LYS A 126 -15.57 -5.73 -9.14
C LYS A 126 -16.87 -5.55 -8.34
N GLY A 127 -17.57 -4.43 -8.55
CA GLY A 127 -18.94 -4.24 -8.07
C GLY A 127 -19.06 -3.82 -6.61
N ILE A 128 -17.97 -3.31 -6.03
CA ILE A 128 -18.00 -2.81 -4.65
C ILE A 128 -18.79 -1.50 -4.52
N TRP A 129 -19.24 -1.19 -3.31
CA TRP A 129 -20.05 0.01 -3.07
C TRP A 129 -19.32 1.33 -3.38
N LEU A 130 -17.98 1.37 -3.30
CA LEU A 130 -17.18 2.55 -3.66
C LEU A 130 -17.30 2.91 -5.15
N GLU A 131 -17.57 1.94 -6.02
CA GLU A 131 -17.87 2.20 -7.44
C GLU A 131 -19.24 2.88 -7.62
N GLN A 132 -20.14 2.69 -6.66
CA GLN A 132 -21.53 3.12 -6.76
C GLN A 132 -21.76 4.44 -6.03
N ALA A 133 -21.02 4.72 -4.95
CA ALA A 133 -21.13 5.91 -4.13
C ALA A 133 -20.82 7.21 -4.91
N PRO A 134 -21.78 8.14 -5.09
CA PRO A 134 -21.59 9.34 -5.93
C PRO A 134 -20.39 10.21 -5.56
N LEU A 135 -20.14 10.37 -4.25
CA LEU A 135 -19.05 11.22 -3.75
C LEU A 135 -17.66 10.57 -3.88
N LEU A 136 -17.61 9.24 -3.96
CA LEU A 136 -16.35 8.49 -3.94
C LEU A 136 -16.02 7.87 -5.30
N ARG A 137 -17.00 7.71 -6.20
CA ARG A 137 -16.85 7.02 -7.48
C ARG A 137 -15.67 7.54 -8.30
N SER A 138 -15.57 8.85 -8.50
CA SER A 138 -14.53 9.45 -9.33
C SER A 138 -13.14 9.31 -8.71
N TRP A 139 -13.03 9.52 -7.39
CA TRP A 139 -11.79 9.29 -6.65
C TRP A 139 -11.37 7.83 -6.76
N PHE A 140 -12.27 6.91 -6.43
CA PHE A 140 -12.00 5.48 -6.42
C PHE A 140 -11.66 4.94 -7.81
N ALA A 141 -12.34 5.40 -8.86
CA ALA A 141 -12.01 5.04 -10.24
C ALA A 141 -10.59 5.48 -10.62
N THR A 142 -10.17 6.67 -10.18
CA THR A 142 -8.82 7.18 -10.39
C THR A 142 -7.79 6.36 -9.61
N THR A 143 -8.05 6.13 -8.32
CA THR A 143 -7.22 5.29 -7.44
C THR A 143 -7.03 3.89 -8.02
N ARG A 144 -8.12 3.22 -8.41
CA ARG A 144 -8.06 1.90 -9.06
C ARG A 144 -7.26 1.93 -10.35
N ARG A 145 -7.46 2.94 -11.20
CA ARG A 145 -6.70 3.07 -12.45
C ARG A 145 -5.20 3.18 -12.18
N LEU A 146 -4.78 4.02 -11.24
CA LEU A 146 -3.36 4.19 -10.89
C LEU A 146 -2.77 2.91 -10.30
N HIS A 147 -3.53 2.21 -9.47
CA HIS A 147 -3.12 0.91 -8.91
C HIS A 147 -3.01 -0.18 -9.98
N ILE A 148 -3.91 -0.20 -10.98
CA ILE A 148 -3.77 -1.09 -12.14
C ILE A 148 -2.49 -0.79 -12.93
N LEU A 149 -2.16 0.50 -13.12
CA LEU A 149 -0.89 0.89 -13.77
C LEU A 149 0.32 0.42 -12.94
N HIS A 150 0.26 0.56 -11.62
CA HIS A 150 1.27 0.07 -10.70
C HIS A 150 1.54 -1.44 -10.87
N HIS A 151 0.47 -2.25 -11.00
CA HIS A 151 0.56 -3.71 -11.22
C HIS A 151 1.07 -4.12 -12.61
N THR A 152 0.99 -3.26 -13.61
CA THR A 152 1.22 -3.64 -15.02
C THR A 152 2.47 -3.04 -15.63
N VAL A 153 2.98 -1.93 -15.10
CA VAL A 153 4.12 -1.23 -15.67
C VAL A 153 5.41 -1.70 -15.02
N LEU A 154 6.25 -2.32 -15.85
CA LEU A 154 7.57 -2.82 -15.50
C LEU A 154 8.63 -2.11 -16.35
N ASP A 155 9.76 -1.74 -15.74
CA ASP A 155 10.97 -1.39 -16.50
C ASP A 155 11.64 -2.65 -17.07
N ASP A 156 12.66 -2.45 -17.92
CA ASP A 156 13.39 -3.57 -18.55
C ASP A 156 14.18 -4.41 -17.55
N GLU A 157 14.47 -3.84 -16.38
CA GLU A 157 15.10 -4.54 -15.29
C GLU A 157 14.10 -5.37 -14.50
N GLY A 158 12.79 -5.16 -14.62
CA GLY A 158 11.73 -5.89 -13.93
C GLY A 158 11.25 -5.25 -12.61
N HIS A 159 11.39 -3.93 -12.46
CA HIS A 159 10.84 -3.17 -11.33
C HIS A 159 9.49 -2.54 -11.67
N MET A 160 8.59 -2.51 -10.69
CA MET A 160 7.32 -1.78 -10.73
C MET A 160 7.49 -0.41 -10.03
N ALA A 161 8.10 0.54 -10.73
CA ALA A 161 8.62 1.78 -10.12
C ALA A 161 7.63 2.97 -10.10
N ALA A 162 6.33 2.74 -10.28
CA ALA A 162 5.35 3.82 -10.44
C ALA A 162 4.09 3.63 -9.61
N ASN A 163 3.45 4.73 -9.20
CA ASN A 163 2.14 4.79 -8.52
C ASN A 163 2.08 3.95 -7.23
N PHE A 164 2.99 4.19 -6.28
CA PHE A 164 3.01 3.51 -4.98
C PHE A 164 1.94 4.04 -4.00
N GLY A 165 1.39 5.23 -4.23
CA GLY A 165 0.31 5.77 -3.41
C GLY A 165 -0.98 4.98 -3.60
N ILE A 166 -1.49 4.39 -2.51
CA ILE A 166 -2.73 3.61 -2.53
C ILE A 166 -3.97 4.53 -2.51
N SER A 167 -4.04 5.46 -1.56
CA SER A 167 -5.20 6.35 -1.41
C SER A 167 -5.15 7.50 -2.40
N PHE A 168 -3.97 8.11 -2.51
CA PHE A 168 -3.73 9.36 -3.20
C PHE A 168 -2.38 9.34 -3.91
N ALA A 169 -2.33 9.98 -5.07
CA ALA A 169 -1.13 10.16 -5.86
C ALA A 169 -0.23 11.32 -5.39
N LEU A 170 -0.46 11.88 -4.20
CA LEU A 170 0.29 13.06 -3.73
C LEU A 170 1.78 12.72 -3.57
N CYS A 171 2.09 11.65 -2.84
CA CYS A 171 3.47 11.19 -2.65
C CYS A 171 4.11 10.82 -3.99
N ASP A 172 3.37 10.15 -4.89
CA ASP A 172 3.87 9.85 -6.23
C ASP A 172 4.28 11.09 -7.03
N ARG A 173 3.51 12.17 -6.91
CA ARG A 173 3.82 13.45 -7.56
C ARG A 173 5.02 14.14 -6.92
N LEU A 174 5.10 14.13 -5.59
CA LEU A 174 6.19 14.77 -4.84
C LEU A 174 7.54 14.07 -5.05
N PHE A 175 7.53 12.73 -5.16
CA PHE A 175 8.74 11.91 -5.25
C PHE A 175 9.01 11.35 -6.65
N GLY A 176 8.24 11.77 -7.65
CA GLY A 176 8.52 11.48 -9.06
C GLY A 176 8.18 10.05 -9.53
N THR A 177 7.31 9.34 -8.81
CA THR A 177 6.84 7.99 -9.19
C THR A 177 5.46 8.02 -9.86
N PHE A 178 4.89 9.20 -10.11
CA PHE A 178 3.58 9.33 -10.74
C PHE A 178 3.59 8.96 -12.22
N LEU A 179 2.71 8.03 -12.61
CA LEU A 179 2.50 7.63 -13.99
C LEU A 179 1.01 7.70 -14.35
N ALA A 180 0.67 8.62 -15.25
CA ALA A 180 -0.72 8.87 -15.63
C ALA A 180 -1.29 7.84 -16.62
N ALA A 181 -0.46 7.18 -17.41
CA ALA A 181 -0.89 6.34 -18.54
C ALA A 181 -0.06 5.06 -18.67
N ALA A 182 -0.69 4.04 -19.23
CA ALA A 182 -0.05 2.76 -19.53
C ALA A 182 1.05 2.91 -20.58
N ARG A 183 2.00 1.99 -20.53
CA ARG A 183 3.02 1.78 -21.57
C ARG A 183 2.70 0.46 -22.30
N PRO A 184 3.27 0.24 -23.51
CA PRO A 184 3.23 -1.07 -24.12
C PRO A 184 3.72 -2.15 -23.15
N PHE A 185 3.14 -3.35 -23.25
CA PHE A 185 3.48 -4.45 -22.35
C PHE A 185 4.97 -4.82 -22.50
N ASN A 186 5.68 -4.85 -21.37
CA ASN A 186 7.11 -5.12 -21.34
C ASN A 186 7.40 -6.61 -21.03
N GLU A 187 7.47 -7.43 -22.08
CA GLU A 187 7.78 -8.86 -21.95
C GLU A 187 9.17 -9.12 -21.33
N SER A 188 10.17 -8.30 -21.70
CA SER A 188 11.52 -8.37 -21.12
C SER A 188 11.50 -8.07 -19.63
N GLY A 189 10.81 -7.00 -19.25
CA GLY A 189 10.62 -6.59 -17.86
C GLY A 189 9.92 -7.66 -17.03
N LEU A 190 8.86 -8.29 -17.55
CA LEU A 190 8.20 -9.40 -16.84
C LEU A 190 9.15 -10.58 -16.63
N ARG A 191 9.92 -10.99 -17.66
CA ARG A 191 10.90 -12.07 -17.49
C ARG A 191 11.99 -11.70 -16.48
N ALA A 192 12.43 -10.44 -16.46
CA ALA A 192 13.41 -9.95 -15.50
C ALA A 192 12.85 -9.95 -14.07
N ALA A 193 11.60 -9.53 -13.89
CA ALA A 193 10.90 -9.57 -12.60
C ALA A 193 10.79 -11.01 -12.09
N LEU A 194 10.32 -11.95 -12.91
CA LEU A 194 10.20 -13.36 -12.52
C LEU A 194 11.54 -13.99 -12.12
N ARG A 195 12.66 -13.58 -12.73
CA ARG A 195 13.99 -14.00 -12.30
C ARG A 195 14.39 -13.37 -10.98
N ARG A 196 14.23 -12.05 -10.83
CA ARG A 196 14.58 -11.30 -9.60
C ARG A 196 13.83 -11.84 -8.38
N TYR A 197 12.56 -12.16 -8.55
CA TYR A 197 11.67 -12.61 -7.48
C TYR A 197 11.44 -14.12 -7.51
N SER A 198 12.40 -14.90 -8.00
CA SER A 198 12.26 -16.36 -8.13
C SER A 198 11.99 -17.07 -6.79
N TYR A 199 12.38 -16.48 -5.66
CA TYR A 199 12.16 -16.99 -4.30
C TYR A 199 10.68 -16.96 -3.83
N ILE A 200 9.76 -16.37 -4.60
CA ILE A 200 8.32 -16.34 -4.26
C ILE A 200 7.56 -17.57 -4.79
N PHE A 201 8.20 -18.40 -5.62
CA PHE A 201 7.67 -19.64 -6.21
C PHE A 201 8.22 -20.86 -5.47
#